data_AF-A0A0U4C614-F1
#
_entry.id   AF-A0A0U4C614-F1
#
_cell.length_a   1.000
_cell.length_b   1.000
_cell.length_c   1.000
_cell.angle_alpha   90.00
_cell.angle_beta   90.00
_cell.angle_gamma   90.00
#
_symmetry.space_group_name_H-M   'P 1'
#
loop_
_entity.id
_entity.type
_entity.pdbx_description
1 polymer ?
#
loop_
_entity_poly.entity_id
_entity_poly.type
_entity_poly.pdbx_seq_one_letter_code
_entity_poly.pdbx_strand_id
1 'polypeptide(L)'
;MKIGPGLVVPALAELVVLALYVTDVLGDVPWPDGFVLPGRILLVVAALVVAGICYQAWATVTAEQRTPLVHAAAAASLVGGAALTSAVFSAPEGALLGAHALATLGTAALVAAVVCHQMSTARRSLG
;
A
#
# COMPACT_ATOMS: atom_id res chain seq x y z
N MET A 1 18.40 17.26 -6.49
CA MET A 1 18.06 16.23 -5.48
C MET A 1 17.86 14.91 -6.20
N LYS A 2 18.69 13.89 -5.96
CA LYS A 2 18.39 12.53 -6.45
C LYS A 2 17.29 11.96 -5.55
N ILE A 3 16.13 11.65 -6.11
CA ILE A 3 15.05 11.00 -5.37
C ILE A 3 15.54 9.58 -5.06
N GLY A 4 15.73 9.27 -3.79
CA GLY A 4 16.20 7.94 -3.37
C GLY A 4 15.14 6.87 -3.64
N PRO A 5 15.54 5.60 -3.87
CA PRO A 5 14.60 4.51 -4.13
C PRO A 5 13.58 4.32 -3.00
N GLY A 6 13.93 4.68 -1.75
CA GLY A 6 13.02 4.65 -0.60
C GLY A 6 11.84 5.63 -0.65
N LEU A 7 11.88 6.64 -1.53
CA LEU A 7 10.73 7.51 -1.83
C LEU A 7 9.91 6.98 -3.01
N VAL A 8 10.57 6.52 -4.07
CA VAL A 8 9.88 6.20 -5.34
C VAL A 8 9.12 4.87 -5.27
N VAL A 9 9.76 3.84 -4.73
CA VAL A 9 9.21 2.47 -4.74
C VAL A 9 7.87 2.34 -4.00
N PRO A 10 7.69 2.84 -2.76
CA PRO A 10 6.40 2.69 -2.08
C PRO A 10 5.30 3.52 -2.76
N ALA A 11 5.64 4.65 -3.38
CA ALA A 11 4.68 5.46 -4.12
C ALA A 11 4.21 4.78 -5.42
N LEU A 12 5.12 4.13 -6.14
CA LEU A 12 4.76 3.35 -7.33
C LEU A 12 3.95 2.10 -6.99
N ALA A 13 4.31 1.40 -5.91
CA ALA A 13 3.53 0.27 -5.42
C ALA A 13 2.09 0.71 -5.04
N GLU A 14 1.97 1.84 -4.35
CA GLU A 14 0.67 2.41 -4.00
C GLU A 14 -0.13 2.84 -5.22
N LEU A 15 0.52 3.42 -6.23
CA LEU A 15 -0.13 3.78 -7.49
C LEU A 15 -0.77 2.56 -8.17
N VAL A 16 -0.10 1.41 -8.12
CA VAL A 16 -0.66 0.14 -8.66
C VAL A 16 -1.88 -0.28 -7.86
N VAL A 17 -1.82 -0.26 -6.53
CA VAL A 17 -2.97 -0.59 -5.67
C VAL A 17 -4.15 0.32 -5.98
N LEU A 18 -3.92 1.63 -6.03
CA LEU A 18 -4.95 2.62 -6.29
C LEU A 18 -5.55 2.46 -7.69
N ALA A 19 -4.73 2.24 -8.72
CA ALA A 19 -5.20 2.06 -10.08
C ALA A 19 -6.14 0.84 -10.18
N LEU A 20 -5.72 -0.30 -9.63
CA LEU A 20 -6.50 -1.53 -9.66
C LEU A 20 -7.77 -1.42 -8.81
N TYR A 21 -7.70 -0.78 -7.63
CA TYR A 21 -8.87 -0.48 -6.81
C TYR A 21 -9.88 0.40 -7.55
N VAL A 22 -9.42 1.47 -8.20
CA VAL A 22 -10.31 2.37 -8.96
C VAL A 22 -10.97 1.61 -10.11
N THR A 23 -10.23 0.81 -10.87
CA THR A 23 -10.80 0.07 -12.00
C THR A 23 -11.78 -1.03 -11.57
N ASP A 24 -11.46 -1.76 -10.50
CA ASP A 24 -12.24 -2.92 -10.06
C ASP A 24 -13.46 -2.50 -9.23
N VAL A 25 -13.27 -1.61 -8.24
CA VAL A 25 -14.33 -1.27 -7.27
C VAL A 25 -15.13 -0.04 -7.68
N LEU A 26 -14.48 1.01 -8.23
CA LEU A 26 -15.18 2.24 -8.61
C LEU A 26 -15.63 2.25 -10.07
N GLY A 27 -14.87 1.60 -10.94
CA GLY A 27 -15.13 1.54 -12.37
C GLY A 27 -15.95 0.33 -12.81
N ASP A 28 -16.08 -0.70 -11.96
CA ASP A 28 -16.76 -1.97 -12.26
C ASP A 28 -16.32 -2.54 -13.63
N VAL A 29 -15.01 -2.40 -13.94
CA VAL A 29 -14.48 -2.74 -15.26
C VAL A 29 -14.31 -4.25 -15.36
N PRO A 30 -14.88 -4.91 -16.38
CA PRO A 30 -14.69 -6.34 -16.59
C PRO A 30 -13.23 -6.61 -16.96
N TRP A 31 -12.61 -7.54 -16.25
CA TRP A 31 -11.22 -7.94 -16.50
C TRP A 31 -11.10 -8.93 -17.65
N PRO A 32 -10.02 -8.85 -18.45
CA PRO A 32 -9.74 -9.86 -19.47
C PRO A 32 -9.59 -11.26 -18.86
N ASP A 33 -9.97 -12.27 -19.65
CA ASP A 33 -9.77 -13.68 -19.27
C ASP A 33 -8.30 -13.95 -18.92
N GLY A 34 -8.08 -14.59 -17.77
CA GLY A 34 -6.75 -14.93 -17.27
C GLY A 34 -6.00 -13.81 -16.55
N PHE A 35 -6.48 -12.56 -16.53
CA PHE A 35 -5.83 -11.46 -15.80
C PHE A 35 -6.12 -11.45 -14.30
N VAL A 36 -7.27 -12.00 -13.88
CA VAL A 36 -7.74 -11.92 -12.49
C VAL A 36 -6.71 -12.45 -11.48
N LEU A 37 -6.16 -13.64 -11.72
CA LEU A 37 -5.17 -14.22 -10.80
C LEU A 37 -3.86 -13.41 -10.76
N PRO A 38 -3.21 -13.06 -11.89
CA PRO A 38 -2.08 -12.14 -11.90
C PRO A 38 -2.35 -10.79 -11.20
N GLY A 39 -3.54 -10.20 -11.42
CA GLY A 39 -3.93 -8.94 -10.81
C GLY A 39 -4.04 -9.04 -9.29
N ARG A 40 -4.62 -10.14 -8.77
CA ARG A 40 -4.68 -10.43 -7.33
C ARG A 40 -3.29 -10.61 -6.72
N ILE A 41 -2.40 -11.34 -7.40
CA ILE A 41 -1.01 -11.50 -6.97
C ILE A 41 -0.32 -10.13 -6.92
N LEU A 42 -0.50 -9.31 -7.96
CA LEU A 42 0.10 -7.99 -8.06
C LEU A 42 -0.36 -7.07 -6.92
N LEU A 43 -1.65 -7.08 -6.57
CA LEU A 43 -2.19 -6.33 -5.42
C LEU A 43 -1.52 -6.74 -4.11
N VAL A 44 -1.41 -8.05 -3.84
CA VAL A 44 -0.79 -8.56 -2.61
C VAL A 44 0.69 -8.20 -2.56
N VAL A 45 1.41 -8.36 -3.68
CA VAL A 45 2.84 -8.00 -3.75
C VAL A 45 3.03 -6.50 -3.55
N ALA A 46 2.21 -5.65 -4.16
CA ALA A 46 2.30 -4.20 -3.99
C ALA A 46 2.07 -3.78 -2.53
N ALA A 47 1.04 -4.34 -1.88
CA ALA A 47 0.79 -4.11 -0.46
C ALA A 47 1.95 -4.59 0.43
N LEU A 48 2.53 -5.75 0.13
CA LEU A 48 3.70 -6.26 0.83
C LEU A 48 4.93 -5.36 0.66
N VAL A 49 5.13 -4.79 -0.51
CA VAL A 49 6.23 -3.83 -0.76
C VAL A 49 6.05 -2.57 0.10
N VAL A 50 4.84 -1.99 0.14
CA VAL A 50 4.55 -0.81 0.97
C VAL A 50 4.77 -1.13 2.45
N ALA A 51 4.19 -2.24 2.93
CA ALA A 51 4.33 -2.69 4.31
C ALA A 51 5.79 -2.99 4.69
N GLY A 52 6.52 -3.69 3.82
CA GLY A 52 7.92 -4.02 4.01
C GLY A 52 8.79 -2.77 4.14
N ILE A 53 8.61 -1.80 3.24
CA ILE A 53 9.39 -0.55 3.27
C ILE A 53 9.07 0.28 4.52
N CYS A 54 7.79 0.45 4.86
CA CYS A 54 7.37 1.21 6.04
C CYS A 54 7.86 0.53 7.33
N TYR A 55 7.78 -0.81 7.41
CA TYR A 55 8.30 -1.57 8.53
C TYR A 55 9.82 -1.46 8.65
N GLN A 56 10.56 -1.60 7.54
CA GLN A 56 12.01 -1.43 7.55
C GLN A 56 12.42 -0.02 7.99
N ALA A 57 11.68 1.01 7.54
CA ALA A 57 11.91 2.38 7.96
C ALA A 57 11.65 2.61 9.46
N TRP A 58 10.76 1.84 10.08
CA TRP A 58 10.53 1.83 11.52
C TRP A 58 11.58 1.00 12.30
N ALA A 59 11.98 -0.14 11.73
CA ALA A 59 12.90 -1.08 12.37
C ALA A 59 14.34 -0.56 12.41
N THR A 60 14.78 0.15 11.37
CA THR A 60 16.17 0.60 11.20
C THR A 60 16.50 1.92 11.89
N VAL A 61 15.50 2.65 12.37
CA VAL A 61 15.71 3.95 13.03
C VAL A 61 15.94 3.78 14.52
N THR A 62 16.84 4.59 15.09
CA THR A 62 17.09 4.62 16.53
C THR A 62 15.86 5.13 17.29
N ALA A 63 15.77 4.81 18.59
CA ALA A 63 14.61 5.15 19.41
C ALA A 63 14.31 6.67 19.42
N GLU A 64 15.35 7.51 19.40
CA GLU A 64 15.22 8.97 19.36
C GLU A 64 14.69 9.51 18.02
N GLN A 65 14.83 8.73 16.92
CA GLN A 65 14.40 9.12 15.57
C GLN A 65 13.01 8.56 15.21
N ARG A 66 12.38 7.79 16.10
CA ARG A 66 11.01 7.26 15.93
C ARG A 66 9.98 8.34 16.20
N THR A 67 9.72 9.13 15.17
CA THR A 67 8.63 10.11 15.20
C THR A 67 7.26 9.41 15.16
N PRO A 68 6.17 10.07 15.60
CA PRO A 68 4.81 9.54 15.47
C PRO A 68 4.44 9.16 14.03
N LEU A 69 4.99 9.86 13.03
CA LEU A 69 4.76 9.56 11.61
C LEU A 69 5.33 8.21 11.19
N VAL A 70 6.47 7.80 11.75
CA VAL A 70 7.09 6.49 11.44
C VAL A 70 6.26 5.36 12.04
N HIS A 71 5.75 5.54 13.27
CA HIS A 71 4.84 4.58 13.88
C HIS A 71 3.52 4.48 13.12
N ALA A 72 2.92 5.62 12.76
CA ALA A 72 1.69 5.67 11.98
C ALA A 72 1.87 5.01 10.61
N ALA A 73 2.97 5.28 9.91
CA ALA A 73 3.26 4.66 8.61
C ALA A 73 3.35 3.14 8.72
N ALA A 74 4.12 2.61 9.68
CA ALA A 74 4.25 1.17 9.89
C ALA A 74 2.90 0.54 10.25
N ALA A 75 2.19 1.09 11.24
CA ALA A 75 0.89 0.55 11.68
C ALA A 75 -0.15 0.58 10.55
N ALA A 76 -0.30 1.71 9.86
CA ALA A 76 -1.25 1.87 8.76
C ALA A 76 -0.89 0.94 7.58
N SER A 77 0.40 0.75 7.27
CA SER A 77 0.81 -0.14 6.19
C SER A 77 0.48 -1.60 6.47
N LEU A 78 0.63 -2.06 7.72
CA LEU A 78 0.32 -3.43 8.13
C LEU A 78 -1.18 -3.68 8.15
N VAL A 79 -1.96 -2.76 8.73
CA VAL A 79 -3.42 -2.85 8.75
C VAL A 79 -3.99 -2.75 7.34
N GLY A 80 -3.50 -1.79 6.55
CA GLY A 80 -3.93 -1.59 5.17
C GLY A 80 -3.62 -2.79 4.28
N GLY A 81 -2.39 -3.31 4.37
CA GLY A 81 -1.97 -4.49 3.64
C GLY A 81 -2.78 -5.74 4.02
N ALA A 82 -3.05 -5.94 5.32
CA ALA A 82 -3.89 -7.04 5.78
C ALA A 82 -5.33 -6.93 5.25
N ALA A 83 -5.96 -5.75 5.39
CA ALA A 83 -7.32 -5.50 4.91
C ALA A 83 -7.45 -5.67 3.39
N LEU A 84 -6.49 -5.13 2.62
CA LEU A 84 -6.46 -5.30 1.17
C LEU A 84 -6.28 -6.78 0.78
N THR A 85 -5.39 -7.49 1.46
CA THR A 85 -5.17 -8.93 1.22
C THR A 85 -6.45 -9.73 1.52
N SER A 86 -7.15 -9.42 2.61
CA SER A 86 -8.45 -10.02 2.90
C SER A 86 -9.51 -9.72 1.82
N ALA A 87 -9.51 -8.50 1.27
CA ALA A 87 -10.38 -8.16 0.15
C ALA A 87 -10.04 -8.99 -1.11
N VAL A 88 -8.76 -9.16 -1.43
CA VAL A 88 -8.29 -10.00 -2.54
C VAL A 88 -8.73 -11.47 -2.38
N PHE A 89 -8.59 -12.05 -1.18
CA PHE A 89 -8.96 -13.45 -0.94
C PHE A 89 -10.46 -13.69 -0.82
N SER A 90 -11.26 -12.66 -0.52
CA SER A 90 -12.72 -12.74 -0.48
C SER A 90 -13.39 -12.42 -1.82
N ALA A 91 -12.60 -12.10 -2.85
CA ALA A 91 -13.11 -11.70 -4.15
C ALA A 91 -13.81 -12.85 -4.89
N PRO A 92 -15.04 -12.64 -5.40
CA PRO A 92 -15.73 -13.65 -6.21
C PRO A 92 -14.99 -13.92 -7.52
N GLU A 93 -15.33 -15.01 -8.20
CA GLU A 93 -14.76 -15.34 -9.52
C GLU A 93 -14.99 -14.17 -10.50
N GLY A 94 -13.94 -13.75 -11.20
CA GLY A 94 -13.98 -12.62 -12.14
C GLY A 94 -13.58 -11.25 -11.57
N ALA A 95 -13.56 -11.07 -10.24
CA ALA A 95 -13.20 -9.79 -9.61
C ALA A 95 -11.79 -9.81 -8.99
N LEU A 96 -11.13 -8.66 -8.87
CA LEU A 96 -9.84 -8.56 -8.15
C LEU A 96 -10.04 -8.39 -6.65
N LEU A 97 -11.03 -7.61 -6.23
CA LEU A 97 -11.29 -7.26 -4.84
C LEU A 97 -12.74 -7.63 -4.47
N GLY A 98 -12.89 -8.41 -3.42
CA GLY A 98 -14.17 -8.62 -2.74
C GLY A 98 -14.34 -7.60 -1.63
N ALA A 99 -15.32 -7.88 -0.75
CA ALA A 99 -15.55 -7.15 0.51
C ALA A 99 -15.18 -5.66 0.42
N HIS A 100 -15.92 -4.88 -0.40
CA HIS A 100 -15.54 -3.52 -0.79
C HIS A 100 -15.15 -2.60 0.38
N ALA A 101 -15.75 -2.77 1.56
CA ALA A 101 -15.39 -2.04 2.77
C ALA A 101 -13.94 -2.30 3.25
N LEU A 102 -13.43 -3.53 3.08
CA LEU A 102 -12.03 -3.86 3.37
C LEU A 102 -11.11 -3.38 2.25
N ALA A 103 -11.56 -3.42 1.00
CA ALA A 103 -10.79 -2.88 -0.13
C ALA A 103 -10.58 -1.36 0.01
N THR A 104 -11.64 -0.61 0.35
CA THR A 104 -11.58 0.84 0.58
C THR A 104 -10.69 1.18 1.77
N LEU A 105 -10.88 0.49 2.90
CA LEU A 105 -10.09 0.69 4.11
C LEU A 105 -8.62 0.33 3.88
N GLY A 106 -8.36 -0.80 3.22
CA GLY A 106 -7.02 -1.27 2.88
C GLY A 106 -6.27 -0.25 2.04
N THR A 107 -6.90 0.20 0.96
CA THR A 107 -6.33 1.21 0.04
C THR A 107 -6.10 2.54 0.77
N ALA A 108 -7.09 3.06 1.50
CA ALA A 108 -6.95 4.33 2.21
C ALA A 108 -5.85 4.30 3.29
N ALA A 109 -5.72 3.17 4.00
CA ALA A 109 -4.67 2.98 5.00
C ALA A 109 -3.28 2.89 4.36
N LEU A 110 -3.14 2.26 3.20
CA LEU A 110 -1.88 2.22 2.46
C LEU A 110 -1.49 3.60 1.91
N VAL A 111 -2.44 4.37 1.36
CA VAL A 111 -2.22 5.78 0.99
C VAL A 111 -1.70 6.57 2.19
N ALA A 112 -2.38 6.49 3.34
CA ALA A 112 -1.98 7.18 4.55
C ALA A 112 -0.57 6.76 5.00
N ALA A 113 -0.25 5.47 4.93
CA ALA A 113 1.06 4.95 5.27
C ALA A 113 2.16 5.54 4.38
N VAL A 114 1.95 5.55 3.05
CA VAL A 114 2.90 6.12 2.11
C VAL A 114 3.08 7.61 2.37
N VAL A 115 2.00 8.38 2.54
CA VAL A 115 2.09 9.82 2.83
C VAL A 115 2.90 10.08 4.12
N CYS A 116 2.60 9.36 5.20
CA CYS A 116 3.35 9.48 6.46
C CYS A 116 4.83 9.13 6.29
N HIS A 117 5.14 8.07 5.53
CA HIS A 117 6.51 7.67 5.20
C HIS A 117 7.25 8.73 4.38
N GLN A 118 6.60 9.32 3.37
CA GLN A 118 7.20 10.40 2.57
C GLN A 118 7.46 11.64 3.41
N MET A 119 6.48 12.06 4.24
CA MET A 119 6.63 13.23 5.11
C MET A 119 7.76 13.04 6.13
N SER A 120 7.86 11.85 6.72
CA SER A 120 8.95 11.51 7.64
C SER A 120 10.31 11.59 6.94
N THR A 121 10.41 11.01 5.74
CA THR A 121 11.65 10.99 4.95
C THR A 121 12.07 12.39 4.51
N ALA A 122 11.11 13.20 4.02
CA ALA A 122 11.37 14.58 3.63
C ALA A 122 11.85 15.44 4.80
N ARG A 123 11.25 15.30 6.00
CA ARG A 123 11.70 16.01 7.20
C ARG A 123 13.14 15.68 7.56
N ARG A 124 13.55 14.41 7.46
CA ARG A 124 14.93 13.99 7.73
C ARG A 124 15.94 14.47 6.69
N SER A 125 15.51 14.76 5.46
CA SER A 125 16.40 15.31 4.42
C SER A 125 16.67 16.81 4.56
N LEU A 126 15.90 17.51 5.39
CA LEU A 126 15.99 18.97 5.60
C LEU A 126 16.73 19.35 6.88
N GLY A 127 16.95 18.41 7.80
CA GLY A 127 17.71 18.59 9.04
C GLY A 127 19.07 17.93 8.95
#